data_AF-A0A2K3K0S7-F1
#
_entry.id   AF-A0A2K3K0S7-F1
#
_cell.length_a   1.000
_cell.length_b   1.000
_cell.length_c   1.000
_cell.angle_alpha   90.00
_cell.angle_beta   90.00
_cell.angle_gamma   90.00
#
_symmetry.space_group_name_H-M   'P 1'
#
loop_
_entity.id
_entity.type
_entity.pdbx_description
1 polymer ?
#
loop_
_entity_poly.entity_id
_entity_poly.type
_entity_poly.pdbx_seq_one_letter_code
_entity_poly.pdbx_strand_id
1 'polypeptide(L)'
;MSNEGCLGAYVDPQGHVFEIMTVHTVNGLFPFEEYGFNWFPGYTCRNALCGRCGYRVGWHFTTTNEILRPGTFWGLEILQMAEEQIPQMEL
;
A
#
# COMPACT_ATOMS: atom_id res chain seq x y z
N MET A 1 -2.31 8.36 8.65
CA MET A 1 -1.92 9.13 7.45
C MET A 1 -0.99 10.28 7.87
N SER A 2 -0.26 10.89 6.93
CA SER A 2 0.74 11.93 7.21
C SER A 2 0.13 13.33 7.33
N ASN A 3 0.79 14.24 8.06
CA ASN A 3 0.43 15.67 8.10
C ASN A 3 0.89 16.42 6.83
N GLU A 4 1.87 15.88 6.11
CA GLU A 4 2.42 16.48 4.88
C GLU A 4 1.51 16.29 3.65
N GLY A 5 0.38 15.59 3.82
CA GLY A 5 -0.56 15.28 2.75
C GLY A 5 -0.73 13.78 2.54
N CYS A 6 -1.36 13.41 1.42
CA CYS A 6 -1.66 12.02 1.10
C CYS A 6 -0.43 11.25 0.59
N LEU A 7 0.58 11.93 0.04
CA LEU A 7 1.77 11.35 -0.57
C LEU A 7 2.99 11.55 0.32
N GLY A 8 3.79 10.50 0.54
CA GLY A 8 5.03 10.60 1.30
C GLY A 8 6.05 9.54 0.90
N ALA A 9 7.32 9.83 1.17
CA ALA A 9 8.42 8.88 1.00
C ALA A 9 8.71 8.16 2.33
N TYR A 10 8.77 6.84 2.28
CA TYR A 10 8.92 5.97 3.42
C TYR A 10 10.05 4.98 3.19
N VAL A 11 10.82 4.66 4.23
CA VAL A 11 11.97 3.76 4.13
C VAL A 11 11.72 2.48 4.94
N ASP A 12 12.05 1.32 4.39
CA ASP A 12 12.06 0.07 5.15
C ASP A 12 13.39 -0.11 5.93
N PRO A 13 13.52 -1.11 6.82
CA PRO A 13 14.75 -1.37 7.55
C PRO A 13 15.96 -1.75 6.67
N GLN A 14 15.73 -2.14 5.41
CA GLN A 14 16.77 -2.48 4.45
C GLN A 14 17.25 -1.27 3.64
N GLY A 15 16.57 -0.11 3.77
CA GLY A 15 16.91 1.12 3.07
C GLY A 15 16.16 1.33 1.77
N HIS A 16 15.17 0.49 1.42
CA HIS A 16 14.34 0.70 0.24
C HIS A 16 13.38 1.85 0.48
N VAL A 17 13.31 2.78 -0.48
CA VAL A 17 12.43 3.94 -0.43
C VAL A 17 11.16 3.66 -1.25
N PHE A 18 10.02 3.86 -0.61
CA PHE A 18 8.70 3.71 -1.21
C PHE A 18 7.98 5.06 -1.18
N GLU A 19 7.50 5.49 -2.35
CA GLU A 19 6.57 6.60 -2.45
C GLU A 19 5.14 6.06 -2.29
N ILE A 20 4.51 6.41 -1.17
CA ILE A 20 3.22 5.84 -0.76
C ILE A 20 2.15 6.92 -0.76
N MET A 21 1.09 6.70 -1.53
CA MET A 21 -0.13 7.49 -1.49
C MET A 21 -1.17 6.82 -0.58
N THR A 22 -1.64 7.56 0.42
CA THR A 22 -2.67 7.09 1.35
C THR A 22 -4.07 7.47 0.88
N VAL A 23 -4.97 6.49 0.84
CA VAL A 23 -6.38 6.65 0.42
C VAL A 23 -7.31 5.87 1.33
N HIS A 24 -8.55 6.35 1.49
CA HIS A 24 -9.55 5.67 2.31
C HIS A 24 -10.13 4.43 1.66
N THR A 25 -10.38 4.48 0.35
CA THR A 25 -11.10 3.44 -0.39
C THR A 25 -10.41 3.16 -1.71
N VAL A 26 -10.40 1.90 -2.11
CA VAL A 26 -9.89 1.41 -3.40
C VAL A 26 -10.88 0.40 -3.97
N ASN A 27 -10.88 0.23 -5.28
CA ASN A 27 -11.66 -0.80 -5.96
C ASN A 27 -10.71 -1.82 -6.60
N GLY A 28 -11.08 -3.10 -6.54
CA GLY A 28 -10.34 -4.17 -7.22
C GLY A 28 -9.00 -4.54 -6.59
N LEU A 29 -8.73 -4.11 -5.35
CA LEU A 29 -7.59 -4.57 -4.56
C LEU A 29 -8.07 -5.45 -3.41
N PHE A 30 -7.24 -6.41 -3.01
CA PHE A 30 -7.53 -7.27 -1.86
C PHE A 30 -6.29 -7.43 -0.97
N PRO A 31 -6.46 -7.51 0.36
CA PRO A 31 -5.35 -7.77 1.27
C PRO A 31 -4.89 -9.22 1.15
N PHE A 32 -3.58 -9.43 1.14
CA PHE A 32 -2.93 -10.73 1.15
C PHE A 32 -2.39 -11.04 2.55
N GLU A 33 -2.29 -12.32 2.91
CA GLU A 33 -1.99 -12.74 4.30
C GLU A 33 -0.58 -12.34 4.77
N GLU A 34 0.33 -12.08 3.84
CA GLU A 34 1.68 -11.65 4.18
C GLU A 34 1.72 -10.22 4.76
N TYR A 35 2.33 -10.11 5.94
CA TYR A 35 2.53 -8.83 6.62
C TYR A 35 3.55 -7.97 5.88
N GLY A 36 3.18 -6.72 5.63
CA GLY A 36 4.12 -5.70 5.13
C GLY A 36 4.94 -5.07 6.27
N PHE A 37 5.84 -4.17 5.91
CA PHE A 37 6.46 -3.27 6.88
C PHE A 37 5.50 -2.12 7.22
N ASN A 38 5.44 -1.75 8.51
CA ASN A 38 4.49 -0.76 9.00
C ASN A 38 5.14 0.60 9.27
N TRP A 39 4.80 1.60 8.46
CA TRP A 39 5.20 3.00 8.67
C TRP A 39 4.21 3.82 9.50
N PHE A 40 3.05 3.27 9.84
CA PHE A 40 1.98 3.99 10.54
C PHE A 40 1.76 3.38 11.95
N PRO A 41 2.30 4.01 13.00
CA PRO A 41 2.16 3.52 14.36
C PRO A 41 0.70 3.23 14.74
N GLY A 42 0.47 2.10 15.40
CA GLY A 42 -0.86 1.66 15.82
C GLY A 42 -1.68 0.94 14.74
N TYR A 43 -1.14 0.75 13.54
CA TYR A 43 -1.74 -0.08 12.50
C TYR A 43 -0.97 -1.39 12.32
N THR A 44 -1.67 -2.38 11.78
CA THR A 44 -1.11 -3.57 11.14
C THR A 44 -1.20 -3.35 9.64
N CYS A 45 -0.24 -3.87 8.88
CA CYS A 45 -0.22 -3.71 7.43
C CYS A 45 -0.07 -5.08 6.75
N ARG A 46 -0.88 -5.27 5.71
CA ARG A 46 -0.84 -6.45 4.84
C ARG A 46 -0.54 -6.01 3.43
N ASN A 47 0.17 -6.83 2.66
CA ASN A 47 0.35 -6.57 1.23
C ASN A 47 -1.02 -6.45 0.54
N ALA A 48 -1.16 -5.53 -0.42
CA ALA A 48 -2.35 -5.37 -1.24
C ALA A 48 -2.06 -5.80 -2.68
N LEU A 49 -2.87 -6.73 -3.18
CA LEU A 49 -2.73 -7.27 -4.54
C LEU A 49 -3.84 -6.74 -5.45
N CYS A 50 -3.51 -6.56 -6.72
CA CYS A 50 -4.48 -6.27 -7.76
C CYS A 50 -5.33 -7.52 -8.08
N GLY A 51 -6.65 -7.38 -8.00
CA GLY A 51 -7.64 -8.42 -8.32
C GLY A 51 -7.54 -8.95 -9.75
N ARG A 52 -6.96 -8.18 -10.68
CA ARG A 52 -6.86 -8.55 -12.09
C ARG A 52 -5.59 -9.33 -12.43
N CYS A 53 -4.44 -8.88 -11.93
CA CYS A 53 -3.13 -9.41 -12.32
C CYS A 53 -2.36 -10.08 -11.18
N GLY A 54 -2.84 -9.98 -9.94
CA GLY A 54 -2.18 -10.59 -8.77
C GLY A 54 -0.91 -9.87 -8.30
N TYR A 55 -0.43 -8.84 -9.01
CA TYR A 55 0.73 -8.07 -8.58
C TYR A 55 0.45 -7.28 -7.30
N ARG A 56 1.47 -7.18 -6.43
CA ARG A 56 1.46 -6.27 -5.28
C ARG A 56 1.53 -4.84 -5.77
N VAL A 57 0.63 -4.00 -5.26
CA VAL A 57 0.52 -2.57 -5.62
C VAL A 57 0.58 -1.65 -4.40
N GLY A 58 0.74 -2.22 -3.20
CA GLY A 58 0.80 -1.46 -1.96
C GLY A 58 0.43 -2.28 -0.73
N TRP A 59 -0.26 -1.65 0.21
CA TRP A 59 -0.60 -2.19 1.52
C TRP A 59 -2.01 -1.79 1.99
N HIS A 60 -2.62 -2.68 2.76
CA HIS A 60 -3.86 -2.43 3.49
C HIS A 60 -3.55 -2.27 4.98
N PHE A 61 -3.89 -1.11 5.55
CA PHE A 61 -3.65 -0.78 6.94
C PHE A 61 -4.93 -0.95 7.75
N THR A 62 -4.84 -1.70 8.85
CA THR A 62 -5.97 -1.97 9.75
C THR A 62 -5.54 -1.80 11.20
N THR A 63 -6.40 -1.26 12.04
CA THR A 63 -6.17 -1.17 13.49
C THR A 63 -7.33 -1.78 14.26
N THR A 64 -7.01 -2.43 15.38
CA THR A 64 -7.99 -2.85 16.40
C THR A 64 -8.17 -1.79 17.48
N ASN A 65 -7.40 -0.68 17.43
CA ASN A 65 -7.52 0.42 18.38
C ASN A 65 -8.71 1.32 18.01
N GLU A 66 -9.75 1.29 18.84
CA GLU A 66 -10.99 2.05 18.61
C GLU A 66 -10.83 3.57 18.72
N ILE A 67 -9.71 4.08 19.24
CA ILE A 67 -9.40 5.52 19.30
C ILE A 67 -8.84 6.01 17.96
N LEU A 68 -8.08 5.16 17.26
CA LEU A 68 -7.44 5.56 16.01
C LEU A 68 -8.46 5.67 14.88
N ARG A 69 -8.33 6.74 14.08
CA ARG A 69 -9.13 6.98 12.89
C ARG A 69 -8.22 7.32 11.70
N PRO A 70 -8.54 6.83 10.49
CA PRO A 70 -9.62 5.87 10.18
C PRO A 70 -9.30 4.45 10.71
N GLY A 71 -10.31 3.61 10.96
CA GLY A 71 -10.05 2.22 11.40
C GLY A 71 -9.30 1.37 10.35
N THR A 72 -9.41 1.78 9.08
CA THR A 72 -8.68 1.21 7.96
C THR A 72 -8.42 2.25 6.89
N PHE A 73 -7.32 2.07 6.14
CA PHE A 73 -6.99 2.81 4.94
C PHE A 73 -6.00 1.99 4.09
N TRP A 74 -5.64 2.51 2.91
CA TRP A 74 -4.73 1.88 1.98
C TRP A 74 -3.52 2.78 1.72
N GLY A 75 -2.36 2.18 1.51
CA GLY A 75 -1.18 2.85 0.98
C GLY A 75 -0.81 2.24 -0.37
N LEU A 76 -0.79 3.03 -1.42
CA LEU A 76 -0.48 2.61 -2.78
C LEU A 76 0.94 3.03 -3.15
N GLU A 77 1.73 2.12 -3.70
CA GLU A 77 3.09 2.40 -4.13
C GLU A 77 3.07 3.02 -5.54
N ILE A 78 3.44 4.30 -5.65
CA ILE A 78 3.29 5.05 -6.90
C ILE A 78 4.13 4.48 -8.04
N LEU A 79 5.37 4.08 -7.77
CA LEU A 79 6.25 3.52 -8.80
C LEU A 79 5.66 2.25 -9.42
N GLN A 80 5.07 1.36 -8.62
CA GLN A 80 4.42 0.15 -9.12
C GLN A 80 3.14 0.43 -9.92
N MET A 81 2.47 1.56 -9.67
CA MET A 81 1.27 1.96 -10.41
C MET A 81 1.58 2.75 -11.67
N ALA A 82 2.75 3.42 -11.73
CA ALA A 82 3.17 4.23 -12.87
C ALA A 82 3.76 3.39 -14.01
N GLU A 83 4.19 2.15 -13.74
CA GLU A 83 4.61 1.22 -14.77
C GLU A 83 3.38 0.68 -15.53
N GLU A 84 3.09 1.27 -16.69
CA GLU A 84 2.31 0.59 -17.73
C GLU A 84 3.09 -0.68 -18.12
N GLN A 85 2.71 -1.83 -17.56
CA GLN A 85 3.19 -3.12 -18.02
C GLN A 85 2.59 -3.39 -19.40
N ILE A 86 3.23 -2.87 -20.45
CA ILE A 86 3.05 -3.35 -21.82
C ILE A 86 3.39 -4.83 -21.80
N PRO A 87 2.45 -5.75 -22.06
CA PRO A 87 2.79 -7.16 -22.16
C PRO A 87 3.82 -7.29 -23.27
N GLN A 88 5.04 -7.74 -22.95
CA GLN A 88 5.93 -8.24 -23.96
C GLN A 88 5.27 -9.51 -24.51
N MET A 89 4.48 -9.34 -25.58
CA MET A 89 4.17 -10.42 -26.49
C MET A 89 5.48 -10.78 -27.17
N GLU A 90 6.18 -11.78 -26.62
CA GLU A 90 7.28 -12.41 -27.33
C GLU A 90 6.71 -13.05 -28.61
N LEU A 91 7.30 -12.66 -29.75
CA LEU A 91 7.10 -13.23 -31.09
C LEU A 91 7.94 -14.50 -31.27
#